data_AF-A0A844Z556-F1
#
_entry.id   AF-A0A844Z556-F1
#
_cell.length_a   1.000
_cell.length_b   1.000
_cell.length_c   1.000
_cell.angle_alpha   90.00
_cell.angle_beta   90.00
_cell.angle_gamma   90.00
#
_symmetry.space_group_name_H-M   'P 1'
#
loop_
_entity.id
_entity.type
_entity.pdbx_description
1 polymer ?
#
loop_
_entity_poly.entity_id
_entity_poly.type
_entity_poly.pdbx_seq_one_letter_code
_entity_poly.pdbx_strand_id
1 'polypeptide(L)' 'MTTSFDLNRFLKAQETTYAAALFEIRRGAKRGHWMWFIFPQIAGLGRSSMSQHYAIRSLDEARAYLAHPVLGPRLCD' A
#
# COMPACT_ATOMS: atom_id res chain seq x y z
N MET A 1 -7.16 -20.64 9.12
CA MET A 1 -5.68 -20.62 9.16
C MET A 1 -5.25 -19.17 9.04
N THR A 2 -4.60 -18.61 10.06
CA THR A 2 -4.06 -17.24 10.03
C THR A 2 -2.79 -17.26 9.18
N THR A 3 -2.94 -17.08 7.87
CA THR A 3 -1.80 -16.82 6.99
C THR A 3 -1.22 -15.46 7.37
N SER A 4 -0.04 -15.45 7.99
CA SER A 4 0.68 -14.22 8.31
C SER A 4 1.22 -13.61 7.01
N PHE A 5 0.53 -12.61 6.48
CA PHE A 5 1.03 -11.83 5.35
C PHE A 5 2.10 -10.84 5.82
N ASP A 6 3.16 -10.66 5.04
CA ASP A 6 4.20 -9.65 5.32
C ASP A 6 3.71 -8.24 5.00
N LEU A 7 2.84 -7.68 5.85
CA LEU A 7 2.33 -6.32 5.69
C LEU A 7 3.37 -5.24 6.08
N ASN A 8 4.46 -5.64 6.73
CA ASN A 8 5.52 -4.73 7.17
C ASN A 8 6.21 -4.03 5.99
N ARG A 9 6.26 -4.65 4.81
CA ARG A 9 6.78 -4.00 3.60
C ARG A 9 6.07 -2.68 3.29
N PHE A 10 4.75 -2.63 3.46
CA PHE A 10 3.97 -1.41 3.26
C PHE A 10 4.26 -0.37 4.34
N LEU A 11 4.28 -0.80 5.61
CA LEU A 11 4.55 0.11 6.74
C LEU A 11 5.90 0.81 6.59
N LYS A 12 6.96 0.04 6.31
CA LYS A 12 8.32 0.58 6.10
C LYS A 12 8.36 1.59 4.95
N ALA A 13 7.69 1.31 3.84
CA ALA A 13 7.64 2.22 2.71
C ALA A 13 6.87 3.52 3.06
N GLN A 14 5.77 3.38 3.81
CA GLN A 14 4.91 4.49 4.21
C GLN A 14 5.50 5.37 5.33
N GLU A 15 6.42 4.85 6.13
CA GLU A 15 7.00 5.54 7.30
C GLU A 15 7.51 6.94 6.96
N THR A 16 8.20 7.09 5.83
CA THR A 16 8.78 8.37 5.40
C THR A 16 8.01 9.05 4.28
N THR A 17 7.03 8.38 3.66
CA THR A 17 6.36 8.86 2.44
C THR A 17 4.89 9.20 2.63
N TYR A 18 4.22 8.66 3.65
CA TYR A 18 2.77 8.81 3.82
C TYR A 18 2.36 10.27 3.97
N ALA A 19 3.07 11.05 4.80
CA ALA A 19 2.77 12.46 5.00
C ALA A 19 2.87 13.28 3.69
N ALA A 20 3.89 13.00 2.88
CA ALA A 20 4.08 13.64 1.58
C ALA A 20 3.00 13.22 0.57
N ALA A 21 2.67 11.92 0.52
CA ALA A 21 1.61 11.39 -0.34
C ALA A 21 0.26 12.03 0.00
N LEU A 22 -0.11 12.09 1.29
CA LEU A 22 -1.35 12.70 1.75
C LEU A 22 -1.42 14.20 1.41
N PHE A 23 -0.30 14.92 1.55
CA PHE A 23 -0.22 16.32 1.15
C PHE A 23 -0.44 16.51 -0.36
N GLU A 24 0.17 15.67 -1.21
CA GLU A 24 0.01 15.71 -2.66
C GLU A 24 -1.43 15.37 -3.09
N ILE A 25 -2.04 14.35 -2.46
CA ILE A 25 -3.43 13.94 -2.69
C ILE A 25 -4.38 15.09 -2.34
N ARG A 26 -4.22 15.71 -1.16
CA ARG A 26 -5.04 16.86 -0.73
C ARG A 26 -4.91 18.08 -1.64
N ARG A 27 -3.76 18.24 -2.31
CA ARG A 27 -3.55 19.27 -3.34
C ARG A 27 -4.02 18.86 -4.74
N GLY A 28 -4.53 17.64 -4.90
CA GLY A 28 -5.07 17.11 -6.16
C GLY A 28 -4.01 16.79 -7.23
N ALA A 29 -2.72 16.73 -6.86
CA ALA A 29 -1.66 16.53 -7.82
C ALA A 29 -0.54 15.65 -7.25
N LYS A 30 -0.49 14.40 -7.71
CA LYS A 30 0.59 13.46 -7.40
C LYS A 30 1.90 13.89 -8.08
N ARG A 31 3.00 13.87 -7.31
CA ARG A 31 4.36 14.21 -7.75
C ARG A 31 5.38 13.15 -7.35
N GLY A 32 5.22 12.53 -6.18
CA GLY A 32 6.15 11.54 -5.64
C GLY A 32 5.95 10.11 -6.16
N HIS A 33 6.87 9.22 -5.76
CA HIS A 33 6.91 7.81 -6.16
C HIS A 33 6.37 6.89 -5.06
N TRP A 34 5.07 6.98 -4.78
CA TRP A 34 4.45 6.27 -3.65
C TRP A 34 3.25 5.38 -4.03
N MET A 35 2.88 5.32 -5.32
CA MET A 35 1.63 4.67 -5.76
C MET A 35 1.54 3.21 -5.32
N TRP A 36 2.62 2.44 -5.46
CA TRP A 36 2.60 0.99 -5.26
C TRP A 36 2.26 0.56 -3.84
N PHE A 37 2.55 1.37 -2.84
CA PHE A 37 2.41 1.01 -1.43
C PHE A 37 1.44 1.91 -0.65
N ILE A 38 0.97 3.02 -1.24
CA ILE A 38 -0.17 3.79 -0.73
C ILE A 38 -1.48 3.23 -1.31
N PHE A 39 -1.52 2.95 -2.62
CA PHE A 39 -2.65 2.32 -3.30
C PHE A 39 -2.20 1.03 -4.00
N PRO A 40 -1.95 -0.05 -3.23
CA PRO A 40 -1.43 -1.28 -3.80
C PRO A 40 -2.45 -1.98 -4.70
N GLN A 41 -1.95 -2.65 -5.74
CA GLN A 41 -2.75 -3.37 -6.72
C GLN A 41 -2.60 -4.89 -6.56
N ILE A 42 -3.50 -5.66 -7.19
CA ILE A 42 -3.38 -7.12 -7.20
C ILE A 42 -2.16 -7.58 -8.01
N ALA A 43 -1.54 -8.68 -7.58
CA ALA A 43 -0.42 -9.31 -8.26
C ALA A 43 -0.77 -9.68 -9.71
N GLY A 44 0.19 -9.48 -10.61
CA GLY A 44 0.04 -9.74 -12.04
C GLY A 44 -0.43 -8.54 -12.88
N LEU A 45 -0.95 -7.48 -12.26
CA LEU A 45 -1.37 -6.28 -13.00
C LEU A 45 -0.18 -5.42 -13.44
N GLY A 46 0.79 -5.21 -12.55
CA GLY A 46 2.04 -4.50 -12.84
C GLY A 46 3.20 -5.43 -13.17
N ARG A 47 4.13 -4.95 -14.00
CA ARG A 47 5.34 -5.71 -14.42
C ARG A 47 6.65 -5.17 -13.86
N SER A 48 6.66 -3.98 -13.24
CA SER A 48 7.87 -3.42 -12.63
C SER A 48 8.20 -4.13 -11.31
N SER A 49 9.48 -4.14 -10.92
CA SER A 49 9.93 -4.71 -9.65
C SER A 49 9.17 -4.14 -8.45
N MET A 50 8.94 -2.83 -8.41
CA MET A 50 8.15 -2.17 -7.37
C MET A 50 6.70 -2.63 -7.37
N SER A 51 6.08 -2.78 -8.55
CA SER A 51 4.70 -3.25 -8.64
C SER A 51 4.53 -4.70 -8.18
N GLN A 52 5.53 -5.55 -8.42
CA GLN A 52 5.52 -6.95 -7.97
C GLN A 52 5.81 -7.05 -6.47
N HIS A 53 6.75 -6.25 -5.95
CA HIS A 53 7.12 -6.26 -4.53
C HIS A 53 5.95 -5.82 -3.63
N TYR A 54 5.23 -4.76 -4.02
CA TYR A 54 4.10 -4.23 -3.25
C TYR A 54 2.73 -4.74 -3.71
N ALA A 55 2.67 -5.73 -4.58
CA ALA A 55 1.40 -6.31 -4.99
C ALA A 55 0.69 -6.99 -3.81
N ILE A 56 -0.63 -6.87 -3.77
CA ILE A 56 -1.51 -7.73 -2.97
C ILE A 56 -1.66 -9.07 -3.71
N ARG A 57 -1.32 -10.17 -3.04
CA ARG A 57 -1.20 -11.50 -3.67
C ARG A 57 -2.50 -12.30 -3.66
N SER A 58 -3.44 -11.95 -2.78
CA SER A 58 -4.72 -12.65 -2.66
C SER A 58 -5.78 -11.77 -2.01
N LEU A 59 -7.04 -12.22 -2.09
CA LEU A 59 -8.14 -11.58 -1.38
C LEU A 59 -7.95 -11.59 0.14
N ASP A 60 -7.35 -12.64 0.70
CA ASP A 60 -7.07 -12.71 2.13
C ASP A 60 -5.99 -11.71 2.56
N GLU A 61 -4.99 -11.46 1.70
CA GLU A 61 -4.01 -10.39 1.96
C GLU A 61 -4.66 -9.01 1.88
N ALA A 62 -5.57 -8.76 0.93
CA ALA A 62 -6.36 -7.52 0.88
C ALA A 62 -7.17 -7.32 2.16
N ARG A 63 -7.86 -8.37 2.64
CA ARG A 63 -8.61 -8.31 3.91
C ARG A 63 -7.69 -8.03 5.09
N ALA A 64 -6.53 -8.66 5.16
CA ALA A 64 -5.55 -8.41 6.21
C ALA A 64 -4.99 -6.97 6.15
N TYR A 65 -4.73 -6.44 4.94
CA TYR A 65 -4.30 -5.06 4.73
C TYR A 65 -5.36 -4.07 5.24
N LEU A 66 -6.63 -4.28 4.87
CA LEU A 66 -7.75 -3.45 5.31
C LEU A 66 -8.01 -3.54 6.81
N ALA A 67 -7.85 -4.72 7.41
CA ALA A 67 -8.02 -4.92 8.85
C ALA A 67 -6.83 -4.42 9.69
N HIS A 68 -5.69 -4.09 9.06
CA HIS A 68 -4.50 -3.66 9.78
C HIS A 68 -4.73 -2.27 10.41
N PRO A 69 -4.42 -2.08 11.72
CA PRO A 69 -4.79 -0.87 12.48
C PRO A 69 -4.14 0.43 11.96
N VAL A 70 -3.11 0.33 11.12
CA VAL A 70 -2.46 1.48 10.48
C VAL A 70 -2.75 1.56 8.98
N LEU A 71 -2.77 0.44 8.26
CA LEU A 71 -2.82 0.47 6.79
C LEU A 71 -4.27 0.68 6.31
N GLY A 72 -5.24 0.07 6.99
CA GLY A 72 -6.66 0.26 6.73
C GLY A 72 -7.09 1.72 6.84
N PRO A 73 -6.91 2.37 8.01
CA PRO A 73 -7.25 3.78 8.17
C PRO A 73 -6.59 4.69 7.13
N ARG A 74 -5.29 4.51 6.88
CA ARG A 74 -4.54 5.29 5.91
C ARG A 74 -5.03 5.19 4.47
N LEU A 75 -5.66 4.08 4.09
CA LEU A 75 -6.24 3.88 2.77
C LEU A 75 -7.62 4.53 2.65
N CYS A 76 -8.34 4.69 3.76
CA CYS A 76 -9.68 5.27 3.83
C CYS A 76 -9.70 6.79 4.09
N ASP A 77 -8.60 7.35 4.61
CA ASP A 77 -8.40 8.78 4.83
C ASP A 77 -8.38 9.62 3.54
#